data_AF-A0AAI8X5G1-F1
#
_entry.id   AF-A0AAI8X5G1-F1
#
_cell.length_a   1.000
_cell.length_b   1.000
_cell.length_c   1.000
_cell.angle_alpha   90.00
_cell.angle_beta   90.00
_cell.angle_gamma   90.00
#
_symmetry.space_group_name_H-M   'P 1'
#
loop_
_entity.id
_entity.type
_entity.pdbx_description
1 polymer ?
#
loop_
_entity_poly.entity_id
_entity_poly.type
_entity_poly.pdbx_seq_one_letter_code
_entity_poly.pdbx_strand_id
1 'polypeptide(L)'
;MHFLGDNPDARPGEDAVLRGPGGRCAMTSYIVLMNWTEQGAKNVRDSPKRLDAARKQLGDMGGSFKAFYLTMGEYDMVAVVEAPDDAVLARFSLMLAAAGNIRTRTLKAFPEFAYREIISSLG
;
A
#
# COMPACT_ATOMS: atom_id res chain seq x y z
N MET A 1 27.29 -3.22 -8.74
CA MET A 1 26.37 -4.18 -9.39
C MET A 1 26.33 -5.43 -8.54
N HIS A 2 25.32 -5.58 -7.70
CA HIS A 2 25.05 -6.85 -7.01
C HIS A 2 23.64 -7.27 -7.43
N PHE A 3 23.57 -8.30 -8.27
CA PHE A 3 22.36 -9.07 -8.52
C PHE A 3 22.05 -9.86 -7.26
N LEU A 4 20.83 -9.76 -6.74
CA LEU A 4 20.35 -10.66 -5.71
C LEU A 4 18.96 -11.16 -6.09
N GLY A 5 18.89 -12.47 -6.35
CA GLY A 5 17.72 -13.30 -6.05
C GLY A 5 16.66 -13.44 -7.15
N ASP A 6 16.95 -14.21 -8.19
CA ASP A 6 15.92 -15.08 -8.77
C ASP A 6 15.52 -16.08 -7.66
N ASN A 7 14.30 -15.94 -7.14
CA ASN A 7 13.71 -16.85 -6.17
C ASN A 7 13.15 -18.07 -6.94
N PRO A 8 13.76 -19.26 -6.83
CA PRO A 8 13.35 -20.44 -7.61
C PRO A 8 12.02 -21.05 -7.14
N ASP A 9 11.46 -20.57 -6.02
CA ASP A 9 10.18 -21.03 -5.47
C ASP A 9 8.97 -20.15 -5.87
N ALA A 10 9.17 -19.13 -6.71
CA ALA A 10 8.07 -18.30 -7.22
C ALA A 10 7.19 -19.13 -8.16
N ARG A 11 5.93 -19.36 -7.76
CA ARG A 11 4.97 -20.12 -8.58
C ARG A 11 4.72 -19.36 -9.90
N PRO A 12 4.75 -20.02 -11.08
CA PRO A 12 4.67 -19.37 -12.40
C PRO A 12 3.37 -18.61 -12.76
N GLY A 13 2.49 -18.30 -11.79
CA GLY A 13 1.20 -17.64 -12.04
C GLY A 13 0.98 -16.32 -11.31
N GLU A 14 1.63 -16.08 -10.16
CA GLU A 14 1.40 -14.87 -9.36
C GLU A 14 2.05 -13.62 -9.99
N ASP A 15 3.22 -13.78 -10.60
CA ASP A 15 3.98 -12.68 -11.19
C ASP A 15 3.45 -12.26 -12.58
N ALA A 16 2.71 -13.13 -13.25
CA ALA A 16 2.14 -12.85 -14.57
C ALA A 16 0.93 -11.92 -14.47
N VAL A 17 0.06 -12.15 -13.48
CA VAL A 17 -1.18 -11.38 -13.24
C VAL A 17 -0.91 -9.91 -12.91
N LEU A 18 0.27 -9.61 -12.36
CA LEU A 18 0.60 -8.24 -12.00
C LEU A 18 1.07 -7.43 -13.23
N ARG A 19 1.67 -8.04 -14.25
CA ARG A 19 2.25 -7.32 -15.40
C ARG A 19 1.18 -6.74 -16.32
N GLY A 20 0.88 -5.45 -16.13
CA GLY A 20 0.00 -4.70 -17.03
C GLY A 20 0.53 -4.61 -18.48
N PRO A 21 -0.33 -4.28 -19.46
CA PRO A 21 0.06 -4.16 -20.85
C PRO A 21 1.09 -3.04 -21.03
N GLY A 22 2.31 -3.40 -21.43
CA GLY A 22 3.42 -2.46 -21.68
C GLY A 22 4.70 -2.67 -20.86
N GLY A 23 4.86 -3.78 -20.13
CA GLY A 23 6.15 -4.15 -19.52
C GLY A 23 6.65 -3.21 -18.40
N ARG A 24 5.78 -2.35 -17.87
CA ARG A 24 6.09 -1.55 -16.68
C ARG A 24 6.01 -2.46 -15.46
N CYS A 25 7.05 -2.44 -14.60
CA CYS A 25 7.04 -3.09 -13.31
C CYS A 25 5.73 -2.74 -12.60
N ALA A 26 4.92 -3.76 -12.35
CA ALA A 26 3.60 -3.60 -11.80
C ALA A 26 3.72 -3.21 -10.34
N MET A 27 3.51 -1.93 -10.06
CA MET A 27 3.39 -1.48 -8.68
C MET A 27 2.18 -2.20 -8.05
N THR A 28 2.40 -2.82 -6.90
CA THR A 28 1.31 -3.46 -6.17
C THR A 28 0.46 -2.38 -5.53
N SER A 29 -0.85 -2.47 -5.71
CA SER A 29 -1.81 -1.56 -5.11
C SER A 29 -2.24 -2.05 -3.73
N TYR A 30 -2.40 -1.13 -2.80
CA TYR A 30 -2.84 -1.43 -1.45
C TYR A 30 -3.82 -0.38 -0.96
N ILE A 31 -4.80 -0.85 -0.20
CA ILE A 31 -5.77 -0.02 0.50
C ILE A 31 -5.40 -0.05 1.98
N VAL A 32 -5.05 1.12 2.52
CA VAL A 32 -4.72 1.30 3.93
C VAL A 32 -5.91 1.96 4.60
N LEU A 33 -6.59 1.20 5.45
CA LEU A 33 -7.66 1.68 6.31
C LEU A 33 -7.06 2.16 7.63
N MET A 34 -7.52 3.28 8.15
CA MET A 34 -6.88 3.94 9.29
C MET A 34 -7.90 4.42 10.31
N ASN A 35 -7.57 4.23 11.58
CA ASN A 35 -8.30 4.81 12.70
C ASN A 35 -7.39 5.67 13.57
N TRP A 36 -7.95 6.71 14.18
CA TRP A 36 -7.24 7.53 15.16
C TRP A 36 -6.88 6.71 16.39
N THR A 37 -5.67 6.95 16.92
CA THR A 37 -5.38 6.65 18.32
C THR A 37 -5.86 7.82 19.19
N GLU A 38 -5.89 7.62 20.50
CA GLU A 38 -6.22 8.71 21.44
C GLU A 38 -5.27 9.92 21.26
N GLN A 39 -3.97 9.66 21.06
CA GLN A 39 -2.98 10.71 20.76
C GLN A 39 -3.26 11.40 19.43
N GLY A 40 -3.56 10.62 18.38
CA GLY A 40 -3.86 11.17 17.06
C GLY A 40 -5.09 12.07 17.06
N ALA A 41 -6.12 11.68 17.82
CA ALA A 41 -7.34 12.46 18.00
C ALA A 41 -7.09 13.75 18.78
N LYS A 42 -6.31 13.71 19.88
CA LYS A 42 -5.91 14.92 20.64
C LYS A 42 -5.15 15.92 19.75
N ASN A 43 -4.29 15.41 18.86
CA ASN A 43 -3.45 16.21 17.97
C ASN A 43 -3.94 16.15 16.51
N VAL A 44 -5.25 16.12 16.29
CA VAL A 44 -5.83 15.91 14.95
C VAL A 44 -5.48 17.04 13.97
N ARG A 45 -5.28 18.26 14.48
CA ARG A 45 -4.91 19.44 13.66
C ARG A 45 -3.56 19.29 12.97
N ASP A 46 -2.67 18.44 13.49
CA ASP A 46 -1.38 18.12 12.86
C ASP A 46 -1.48 17.02 11.79
N SER A 47 -2.67 16.46 11.57
CA SER A 47 -2.91 15.40 10.58
C SER A 47 -2.37 15.73 9.18
N PRO A 48 -2.63 16.93 8.60
CA PRO A 48 -2.14 17.24 7.26
C PRO A 48 -0.61 17.17 7.17
N LYS A 49 0.10 17.70 8.18
CA LYS A 49 1.57 17.64 8.24
C LYS A 49 2.07 16.20 8.34
N ARG A 50 1.38 15.35 9.10
CA ARG A 50 1.71 13.92 9.19
C ARG A 50 1.49 13.20 7.87
N LEU A 51 0.42 13.54 7.15
CA LEU A 51 0.15 13.01 5.81
C LEU A 51 1.25 13.41 4.82
N ASP A 52 1.69 14.67 4.83
CA ASP A 52 2.77 15.13 3.96
C ASP A 52 4.09 14.40 4.25
N ALA A 53 4.43 14.23 5.53
CA ALA A 53 5.59 13.46 5.95
C ALA A 53 5.49 12.00 5.50
N ALA A 54 4.32 11.37 5.65
CA ALA A 54 4.06 10.00 5.21
C ALA A 54 4.17 9.84 3.68
N ARG A 55 3.65 10.80 2.91
CA ARG A 55 3.79 10.83 1.44
C ARG A 55 5.25 10.89 1.02
N LYS A 56 6.03 11.77 1.66
CA LYS A 56 7.47 11.88 1.40
C LYS A 56 8.19 10.56 1.73
N GLN A 57 7.93 10.00 2.91
CA GLN A 57 8.55 8.74 3.34
C GLN A 57 8.26 7.59 2.37
N LEU A 58 7.00 7.43 1.94
CA LEU A 58 6.65 6.40 0.98
C LEU A 58 7.32 6.64 -0.38
N GLY A 59 7.39 7.91 -0.82
CA GLY A 59 8.11 8.31 -2.03
C GLY A 59 9.60 7.98 -1.98
N ASP A 60 10.26 8.25 -0.86
CA ASP A 60 11.68 7.92 -0.64
C ASP A 60 11.93 6.40 -0.68
N MET A 61 10.89 5.58 -0.43
CA MET A 61 10.93 4.11 -0.52
C MET A 61 10.50 3.56 -1.90
N GLY A 62 10.23 4.44 -2.87
CA GLY A 62 9.81 4.06 -4.22
C GLY A 62 8.31 3.77 -4.39
N GLY A 63 7.51 4.03 -3.35
CA GLY A 63 6.05 3.95 -3.41
C GLY A 63 5.39 5.29 -3.74
N SER A 64 4.06 5.30 -3.86
CA SER A 64 3.29 6.52 -4.08
C SER A 64 1.90 6.46 -3.45
N PHE A 65 1.34 7.62 -3.09
CA PHE A 65 -0.07 7.73 -2.71
C PHE A 65 -0.90 8.08 -3.94
N LYS A 66 -1.87 7.23 -4.30
CA LYS A 66 -2.83 7.50 -5.37
C LYS A 66 -4.01 8.32 -4.90
N ALA A 67 -4.52 7.99 -3.73
CA ALA A 67 -5.66 8.68 -3.16
C ALA A 67 -5.61 8.65 -1.63
N PHE A 68 -6.23 9.64 -1.02
CA PHE A 68 -6.41 9.72 0.42
C PHE A 68 -7.76 10.37 0.70
N TYR A 69 -8.54 9.76 1.58
CA TYR A 69 -9.88 10.20 1.94
C TYR A 69 -10.03 10.22 3.46
N LEU A 70 -10.64 11.27 3.96
CA LEU A 70 -11.27 11.28 5.28
C LEU A 70 -12.64 10.61 5.14
N THR A 71 -12.95 9.66 6.00
CA THR A 71 -14.20 8.89 5.96
C THR A 71 -14.97 9.03 7.27
N MET A 72 -16.30 8.89 7.21
CA MET A 72 -17.19 8.96 8.37
C MET A 72 -17.88 7.61 8.56
N GLY A 73 -17.18 6.65 9.15
CA GLY A 73 -17.68 5.28 9.33
C GLY A 73 -16.79 4.47 10.26
N GLU A 74 -16.67 3.17 10.01
CA GLU A 74 -15.80 2.27 10.80
C GLU A 74 -14.33 2.73 10.79
N TYR A 75 -13.89 3.31 9.68
CA TYR A 75 -12.55 3.86 9.50
C TYR A 75 -12.62 5.39 9.41
N ASP A 76 -11.64 6.05 10.02
CA ASP A 76 -11.51 7.51 10.00
C ASP A 76 -10.90 7.99 8.69
N MET A 77 -9.97 7.21 8.12
CA MET A 77 -9.31 7.55 6.86
C MET A 77 -9.06 6.30 6.01
N VAL A 78 -9.00 6.52 4.69
CA VAL A 78 -8.65 5.50 3.70
C VAL A 78 -7.59 6.06 2.76
N ALA A 79 -6.51 5.32 2.53
CA ALA A 79 -5.50 5.64 1.54
C ALA A 79 -5.37 4.53 0.51
N VAL A 80 -5.23 4.91 -0.75
CA VAL A 80 -4.81 4.02 -1.82
C VAL A 80 -3.36 4.33 -2.12
N VAL A 81 -2.50 3.35 -1.93
CA VAL A 81 -1.05 3.48 -2.10
C VAL A 81 -0.54 2.41 -3.05
N GLU A 82 0.53 2.74 -3.75
CA GLU A 82 1.30 1.81 -4.56
C GLU A 82 2.68 1.63 -3.95
N ALA A 83 3.18 0.41 -3.94
CA ALA A 83 4.54 0.10 -3.53
C ALA A 83 5.17 -0.91 -4.50
N PRO A 84 6.52 -0.90 -4.64
CA PRO A 84 7.22 -1.84 -5.51
C PRO A 84 7.11 -3.29 -5.02
N ASP A 85 7.02 -3.50 -3.71
CA ASP A 85 6.88 -4.82 -3.10
C ASP A 85 6.18 -4.75 -1.71
N ASP A 86 5.82 -5.93 -1.21
CA ASP A 86 5.13 -6.08 0.09
C ASP A 86 6.01 -5.65 1.28
N ALA A 87 7.34 -5.77 1.17
CA ALA A 87 8.27 -5.43 2.25
C ALA A 87 8.39 -3.92 2.44
N VAL A 88 8.40 -3.15 1.35
CA VAL A 88 8.35 -1.68 1.36
C VAL A 88 7.09 -1.19 2.07
N LEU A 89 5.93 -1.75 1.74
CA LEU A 89 4.69 -1.37 2.40
C LEU A 89 4.62 -1.82 3.86
N ALA A 90 5.11 -3.03 4.19
CA ALA A 90 5.17 -3.50 5.57
C ALA A 90 6.02 -2.57 6.43
N ARG A 91 7.20 -2.17 5.94
CA ARG A 91 8.07 -1.20 6.61
C ARG A 91 7.37 0.15 6.77
N PHE A 92 6.71 0.66 5.74
CA PHE A 92 5.94 1.89 5.81
C PHE A 92 4.81 1.82 6.86
N SER A 93 4.07 0.71 6.90
CA SER A 93 2.99 0.47 7.86
C SER A 93 3.52 0.43 9.30
N LEU A 94 4.66 -0.22 9.53
CA LEU A 94 5.33 -0.25 10.83
C LEU A 94 5.83 1.14 11.26
N MET A 95 6.33 1.95 10.33
CA MET A 95 6.72 3.34 10.62
C MET A 95 5.51 4.20 11.03
N LEU A 96 4.37 4.05 10.34
CA LEU A 96 3.12 4.72 10.72
C LEU A 96 2.64 4.29 12.10
N ALA A 97 2.70 2.98 12.40
CA ALA A 97 2.35 2.44 13.71
C ALA A 97 3.28 2.96 14.82
N ALA A 98 4.59 3.01 14.56
CA ALA A 98 5.59 3.54 15.50
C ALA A 98 5.39 5.03 15.82
N ALA A 99 4.86 5.81 14.87
CA ALA A 99 4.51 7.21 15.10
C ALA A 99 3.31 7.37 16.06
N GLY A 100 2.51 6.33 16.29
CA GLY A 100 1.50 6.27 17.35
C GLY A 100 0.25 7.11 17.15
N ASN A 101 0.08 7.77 15.99
CA ASN A 101 -1.07 8.65 15.73
C ASN A 101 -2.27 7.91 15.13
N ILE A 102 -2.04 6.79 14.46
CA ILE A 102 -3.08 6.01 13.79
C ILE A 102 -2.85 4.51 14.00
N ARG A 103 -3.93 3.74 13.93
CA ARG A 103 -3.89 2.29 13.72
C ARG A 103 -4.22 2.01 12.27
N THR A 104 -3.48 1.11 11.64
CA THR A 104 -3.64 0.79 10.22
C THR A 104 -4.11 -0.65 10.03
N ARG A 105 -4.95 -0.87 9.01
CA ARG A 105 -5.29 -2.17 8.46
C ARG A 105 -5.04 -2.11 6.96
N THR A 106 -4.05 -2.89 6.51
CA THR A 106 -3.57 -2.85 5.13
C THR A 106 -4.13 -4.03 4.35
N LEU A 107 -4.69 -3.75 3.17
CA LEU A 107 -5.25 -4.73 2.24
C LEU A 107 -4.45 -4.69 0.94
N LYS A 108 -3.88 -5.82 0.53
CA LYS A 108 -3.35 -5.99 -0.82
C LYS A 108 -4.52 -6.00 -1.80
N ALA A 109 -4.48 -5.14 -2.80
CA ALA A 109 -5.57 -4.91 -3.72
C ALA A 109 -5.15 -5.30 -5.14
N PHE A 110 -5.96 -6.16 -5.77
CA PHE A 110 -5.81 -6.48 -7.18
C PHE A 110 -6.58 -5.45 -8.01
N PRO A 111 -5.94 -4.85 -9.04
CA PRO A 111 -6.66 -3.99 -9.97
C PRO A 111 -7.69 -4.80 -10.77
N GLU A 112 -8.65 -4.10 -11.37
CA GLU A 112 -9.78 -4.73 -12.06
C GLU A 112 -9.33 -5.74 -13.15
N PHE A 113 -8.27 -5.42 -13.90
CA PHE A 113 -7.76 -6.33 -14.94
C PHE A 113 -7.26 -7.66 -14.34
N ALA A 114 -6.48 -7.60 -13.26
CA ALA A 114 -5.97 -8.78 -12.56
C ALA A 114 -7.10 -9.61 -11.98
N TYR A 115 -8.12 -8.96 -11.40
CA TYR A 115 -9.34 -9.64 -10.97
C TYR A 115 -10.02 -10.41 -12.11
N ARG A 116 -10.18 -9.79 -13.28
CA ARG A 116 -10.80 -10.44 -14.47
C ARG A 116 -9.98 -11.64 -14.97
N GLU A 117 -8.65 -11.54 -14.96
CA GLU A 117 -7.77 -12.66 -15.31
C GLU A 117 -7.89 -13.81 -14.30
N ILE A 118 -7.85 -13.48 -13.00
CA ILE A 118 -8.05 -14.46 -11.91
C ILE A 118 -9.38 -15.19 -12.08
N ILE A 119 -10.48 -14.48 -12.35
CA ILE A 119 -11.79 -15.10 -12.58
C ILE A 119 -11.77 -15.98 -13.83
N SER A 120 -11.15 -15.53 -14.92
CA SER A 120 -11.03 -16.32 -16.16
C SER A 120 -10.23 -17.61 -15.95
N SER A 121 -9.32 -17.65 -14.98
CA SER A 121 -8.55 -18.86 -14.64
C SER A 121 -9.35 -19.96 -13.93
N LEU A 122 -10.60 -19.69 -13.50
CA LEU A 122 -11.41 -20.64 -12.74
C LEU A 122 -12.10 -21.70 -13.62
N GLY A 123 -12.08 -21.56 -14.95
CA GLY A 123 -12.67 -22.50 -15.91
C GLY A 123 -13.45 -21.82 -17.02
#